data_AF-A0A349A4M5-F1
#
_entry.id   AF-A0A349A4M5-F1
#
_cell.length_a   1.000
_cell.length_b   1.000
_cell.length_c   1.000
_cell.angle_alpha   90.00
_cell.angle_beta   90.00
_cell.angle_gamma   90.00
#
_symmetry.space_group_name_H-M   'P 1'
#
loop_
_entity.id
_entity.type
_entity.pdbx_description
1 polymer ?
#
loop_
_entity_poly.entity_id
_entity_poly.type
_entity_poly.pdbx_seq_one_letter_code
_entity_poly.pdbx_strand_id
1 'polypeptide(L)'
;MDARFYEFWSRFFSSLARGRNPWEGLLPGQTPGAGGADAFAEFFRGMDGGGRRPESDLPGGELWQASAEAFQKSLRDFLALFDVVSREDYRTLRDECAALKEKVASQEKTIAGLKRRRGRKAGASPEETVEQLREVIRKQNEEFQSLMKTASDLFEGPPTS
;
A
#
# COMPACT_ATOMS: atom_id res chain seq x y z
N MET A 1 -19.96 0.61 -18.54
CA MET A 1 -20.39 -0.12 -19.76
C MET A 1 -21.56 0.56 -20.43
N ASP A 2 -21.61 0.59 -21.76
CA ASP A 2 -22.66 1.23 -22.56
C ASP A 2 -23.36 0.23 -23.49
N ALA A 3 -24.44 0.65 -24.17
CA ALA A 3 -25.20 -0.24 -25.07
C ALA A 3 -24.36 -0.76 -26.25
N ARG A 4 -23.37 0.02 -26.71
CA ARG A 4 -22.49 -0.33 -27.82
C ARG A 4 -21.55 -1.47 -27.46
N PHE A 5 -21.09 -1.52 -26.20
CA PHE A 5 -20.31 -2.63 -25.66
C PHE A 5 -21.05 -3.97 -25.79
N TYR A 6 -22.31 -4.03 -25.34
CA TYR A 6 -23.07 -5.28 -25.36
C TYR A 6 -23.43 -5.69 -26.79
N GLU A 7 -23.71 -4.73 -27.66
CA GLU A 7 -23.96 -5.00 -29.08
C GLU A 7 -22.72 -5.60 -29.76
N PHE A 8 -21.54 -5.06 -29.47
CA PHE A 8 -20.27 -5.59 -29.99
C PHE A 8 -20.08 -7.06 -29.59
N TRP A 9 -20.15 -7.38 -28.29
CA TRP A 9 -19.94 -8.74 -27.82
C TRP A 9 -21.06 -9.69 -28.27
N SER A 10 -22.30 -9.23 -28.33
CA SER A 10 -23.43 -10.02 -28.87
C SER A 10 -23.19 -10.41 -30.33
N ARG A 11 -22.76 -9.48 -31.17
CA ARG A 11 -22.43 -9.74 -32.58
C ARG A 11 -21.22 -10.67 -32.71
N PHE A 12 -20.19 -10.48 -31.88
CA PHE A 12 -19.00 -11.31 -31.84
C PHE A 12 -19.34 -12.78 -31.52
N PHE A 13 -20.01 -13.04 -30.40
CA PHE A 13 -20.39 -14.40 -30.00
C PHE A 13 -21.40 -15.03 -30.96
N SER A 14 -22.33 -14.24 -31.51
CA SER A 14 -23.28 -14.73 -32.53
C SER A 14 -22.59 -15.15 -33.83
N SER A 15 -21.54 -14.44 -34.24
CA SER A 15 -20.74 -14.80 -35.41
C SER A 15 -19.95 -16.10 -35.17
N LEU A 16 -19.34 -16.21 -33.99
CA LEU A 16 -18.59 -17.39 -33.57
C LEU A 16 -19.48 -18.64 -33.50
N ALA A 17 -20.68 -18.52 -32.91
CA ALA A 17 -21.65 -19.61 -32.82
C ALA A 17 -22.15 -20.11 -34.19
N ARG A 18 -22.11 -19.23 -35.21
CA ARG A 18 -22.44 -19.57 -36.60
C ARG A 18 -21.25 -20.14 -37.38
N GLY A 19 -20.12 -20.41 -36.72
CA GLY A 19 -18.91 -20.94 -37.33
C GLY A 19 -18.18 -19.95 -38.25
N ARG A 20 -18.54 -18.66 -38.20
CA ARG A 20 -17.87 -17.61 -38.98
C ARG A 20 -16.75 -17.02 -38.15
N ASN A 21 -15.62 -16.73 -38.79
CA ASN A 21 -14.53 -16.05 -38.10
C ASN A 21 -14.96 -14.60 -37.81
N PRO A 22 -15.24 -14.23 -36.55
CA PRO A 22 -15.71 -12.89 -36.21
C PRO A 22 -14.69 -11.80 -36.55
N TRP A 23 -13.43 -12.16 -36.78
CA TRP A 23 -12.34 -11.24 -37.10
C TRP A 23 -12.22 -10.90 -38.59
N GLU A 24 -12.79 -11.70 -39.49
CA GLU A 24 -12.73 -11.45 -40.95
C GLU A 24 -13.41 -10.14 -41.36
N GLY A 25 -14.40 -9.66 -40.59
CA GLY A 25 -15.10 -8.40 -40.86
C GLY A 25 -14.54 -7.18 -40.12
N LEU A 26 -13.61 -7.38 -39.18
CA LEU A 26 -13.07 -6.32 -38.31
C LEU A 26 -11.71 -5.79 -38.80
N LEU A 27 -10.94 -6.61 -39.51
CA LEU A 27 -9.62 -6.26 -40.02
C LEU A 27 -9.66 -6.20 -41.56
N PRO A 28 -9.84 -5.02 -42.16
CA PRO A 28 -9.82 -4.90 -43.62
C PRO A 28 -8.43 -5.30 -44.15
N GLY A 29 -8.39 -6.33 -45.01
CA GLY A 29 -7.18 -6.73 -45.74
C GLY A 29 -6.48 -8.01 -45.28
N GLN A 30 -7.06 -8.82 -44.38
CA GLN A 30 -6.52 -10.15 -44.07
C GLN A 30 -7.01 -11.19 -45.09
N THR A 31 -6.09 -11.95 -45.68
CA THR A 31 -6.38 -13.03 -46.63
C THR A 31 -7.17 -14.16 -45.94
N PRO A 32 -8.14 -14.77 -46.66
CA PRO A 32 -8.94 -15.87 -46.12
C PRO A 32 -8.06 -17.11 -46.02
N GLY A 33 -7.50 -17.40 -44.84
CA GLY A 33 -6.65 -18.59 -44.66
C GLY A 33 -5.92 -18.70 -43.33
N ALA A 34 -5.66 -17.59 -42.63
CA ALA A 34 -5.15 -17.65 -41.26
C ALA A 34 -6.34 -17.95 -40.31
N GLY A 35 -6.28 -19.08 -39.59
CA GLY A 35 -7.35 -19.48 -38.68
C GLY A 35 -7.69 -18.34 -37.71
N GLY A 36 -8.95 -18.23 -37.28
CA GLY A 36 -9.38 -17.14 -36.40
C GLY A 36 -8.56 -16.98 -35.12
N ALA A 37 -7.86 -18.03 -34.68
CA ALA A 37 -6.90 -18.00 -33.59
C ALA A 37 -5.60 -17.25 -33.93
N ASP A 38 -5.09 -17.36 -35.16
CA ASP A 38 -3.89 -16.64 -35.61
C ASP A 38 -4.20 -15.16 -35.81
N ALA A 39 -5.37 -14.84 -36.39
CA ALA A 39 -5.84 -13.46 -36.50
C ALA A 39 -6.08 -12.81 -35.12
N PHE A 40 -6.59 -13.59 -34.16
CA PHE A 40 -6.73 -13.19 -32.77
C PHE A 40 -5.37 -12.96 -32.10
N ALA A 41 -4.42 -13.90 -32.25
CA ALA A 41 -3.09 -13.79 -31.66
C ALA A 41 -2.29 -12.61 -32.23
N GLU A 42 -2.35 -12.37 -33.54
CA GLU A 42 -1.70 -11.23 -34.19
C GLU A 42 -2.31 -9.89 -33.73
N PHE A 43 -3.62 -9.83 -33.54
CA PHE A 43 -4.29 -8.65 -33.00
C PHE A 43 -3.81 -8.31 -31.58
N PHE A 44 -3.70 -9.30 -30.69
CA PHE A 44 -3.17 -9.11 -29.33
C PHE A 44 -1.68 -8.77 -29.33
N ARG A 45 -0.89 -9.39 -30.19
CA ARG A 45 0.53 -9.09 -30.37
C ARG A 45 0.77 -7.64 -30.84
N GLY A 46 -0.13 -7.12 -31.67
CA GLY A 46 -0.12 -5.71 -32.09
C GLY A 46 -0.43 -4.73 -30.96
N MET A 47 -1.27 -5.12 -29.99
CA MET A 47 -1.58 -4.30 -28.82
C MET A 47 -0.46 -4.25 -27.78
N ASP A 48 0.35 -5.31 -27.65
CA ASP A 48 1.50 -5.39 -26.72
C ASP A 48 2.75 -4.61 -27.22
N GLY A 49 2.63 -3.80 -28.27
CA GLY A 49 3.71 -2.96 -28.79
C GLY A 49 4.82 -3.72 -29.55
N GLY A 50 4.69 -5.04 -29.71
CA GLY A 50 5.70 -5.90 -30.33
C GLY A 50 5.75 -5.88 -31.87
N GLY A 51 4.88 -5.12 -32.51
CA GLY A 51 4.82 -5.04 -33.97
C GLY A 51 4.04 -3.83 -34.43
N ARG A 52 4.61 -2.62 -34.28
CA ARG A 52 4.11 -1.45 -35.03
C ARG A 52 4.29 -1.73 -36.51
N ARG A 53 3.21 -2.13 -37.18
CA ARG A 53 3.10 -1.96 -38.63
C ARG A 53 3.26 -0.45 -38.91
N PRO A 54 4.11 -0.03 -39.85
CA PRO A 54 4.33 1.39 -40.11
C PRO A 54 3.00 2.07 -40.40
N GLU A 55 2.76 3.15 -39.66
CA GLU A 55 1.52 3.94 -39.57
C GLU A 55 1.09 4.54 -40.93
N SER A 56 1.96 4.46 -41.94
CA SER A 56 1.76 4.98 -43.29
C SER A 56 0.88 4.11 -44.19
N ASP A 57 0.59 2.86 -43.84
CA ASP A 57 -0.05 1.89 -44.75
C ASP A 57 -1.54 1.62 -44.47
N LEU A 58 -2.14 2.27 -43.46
CA LEU A 58 -3.56 2.07 -43.13
C LEU A 58 -4.38 3.31 -43.53
N PRO A 59 -5.33 3.20 -44.49
CA PRO A 59 -6.22 4.29 -44.82
C PRO A 59 -7.15 4.54 -43.62
N GLY A 60 -7.02 5.73 -42.99
CA GLY A 60 -7.84 6.12 -41.84
C GLY A 60 -7.19 5.90 -40.46
N GLY A 61 -5.89 6.19 -40.31
CA GLY A 61 -5.12 6.01 -39.06
C GLY A 61 -5.78 6.55 -37.79
N GLU A 62 -6.42 7.72 -37.82
CA GLU A 62 -7.14 8.27 -36.66
C GLU A 62 -8.39 7.45 -36.29
N LEU A 63 -9.16 7.03 -37.29
CA LEU A 63 -10.36 6.19 -37.08
C LEU A 63 -9.96 4.81 -36.57
N TRP A 64 -8.84 4.28 -37.06
CA TRP A 64 -8.25 3.04 -36.59
C TRP A 64 -7.79 3.13 -35.13
N GLN A 65 -7.06 4.20 -34.78
CA GLN A 65 -6.56 4.41 -33.43
C GLN A 65 -7.69 4.58 -32.42
N ALA A 66 -8.70 5.39 -32.74
CA ALA A 66 -9.90 5.55 -31.92
C ALA A 66 -10.66 4.21 -31.75
N SER A 67 -10.72 3.40 -32.80
CA SER A 67 -11.37 2.08 -32.74
C SER A 67 -10.56 1.08 -31.90
N ALA A 68 -9.23 1.11 -31.98
CA ALA A 68 -8.34 0.26 -31.20
C ALA A 68 -8.42 0.61 -29.69
N GLU A 69 -8.43 1.90 -29.35
CA GLU A 69 -8.59 2.37 -27.97
C GLU A 69 -9.97 1.99 -27.39
N ALA A 70 -11.03 2.16 -28.18
CA ALA A 70 -12.39 1.77 -27.80
C ALA A 70 -12.50 0.26 -27.58
N PHE A 71 -11.84 -0.54 -28.43
CA PHE A 71 -11.77 -1.99 -28.25
C PHE A 71 -10.99 -2.37 -26.99
N GLN A 72 -9.80 -1.80 -26.76
CA GLN A 72 -9.00 -2.09 -25.56
C GLN A 72 -9.76 -1.76 -24.28
N LYS A 73 -10.53 -0.66 -24.28
CA LYS A 73 -11.42 -0.31 -23.17
C LYS A 73 -12.52 -1.35 -23.00
N SER A 74 -13.20 -1.75 -24.07
CA SER A 74 -14.22 -2.79 -24.03
C SER A 74 -13.66 -4.13 -23.53
N LEU A 75 -12.47 -4.53 -23.98
CA LEU A 75 -11.87 -5.77 -23.50
C LEU A 75 -11.53 -5.72 -22.01
N ARG A 76 -11.01 -4.60 -21.50
CA ARG A 76 -10.77 -4.41 -20.06
C ARG A 76 -12.07 -4.46 -19.26
N ASP A 77 -13.12 -3.78 -19.72
CA ASP A 77 -14.42 -3.79 -19.06
C ASP A 77 -15.03 -5.21 -19.04
N PHE A 78 -14.84 -6.00 -20.10
CA PHE A 78 -15.27 -7.40 -20.16
C PHE A 78 -14.49 -8.28 -19.18
N LEU A 79 -13.16 -8.14 -19.12
CA LEU A 79 -12.32 -8.91 -18.20
C LEU A 79 -12.58 -8.54 -16.73
N ALA A 80 -12.94 -7.29 -16.45
CA ALA A 80 -13.35 -6.84 -15.13
C ALA A 80 -14.62 -7.55 -14.62
N LEU A 81 -15.53 -8.01 -15.50
CA LEU A 81 -16.69 -8.82 -15.10
C LEU A 81 -16.31 -10.17 -14.49
N PHE A 82 -15.11 -10.66 -14.79
CA PHE A 82 -14.59 -11.92 -14.26
C PHE A 82 -13.59 -11.69 -13.12
N ASP A 83 -13.58 -10.50 -12.52
CA ASP A 83 -12.63 -10.06 -11.48
C ASP A 83 -11.16 -10.28 -11.87
N VAL A 84 -10.85 -10.25 -13.17
CA VAL A 84 -9.49 -10.45 -13.66
C VAL A 84 -8.77 -9.11 -13.63
N VAL A 85 -7.71 -9.05 -12.83
CA VAL A 85 -6.87 -7.86 -12.68
C VAL A 85 -5.72 -7.92 -13.69
N SER A 86 -5.33 -6.77 -14.24
CA SER A 86 -4.17 -6.73 -15.13
C SER A 86 -2.89 -7.16 -14.39
N ARG A 87 -1.94 -7.74 -15.12
CA ARG A 87 -0.68 -8.18 -14.52
C ARG A 87 0.13 -7.00 -13.95
N GLU A 88 -0.01 -5.82 -14.54
CA GLU A 88 0.60 -4.58 -14.06
C GLU A 88 -0.01 -4.14 -12.73
N ASP A 89 -1.34 -4.02 -12.67
CA ASP A 89 -2.05 -3.66 -11.43
C ASP A 89 -1.76 -4.65 -10.31
N TYR A 90 -1.70 -5.95 -10.63
CA TYR A 90 -1.31 -6.98 -9.66
C TYR A 90 0.12 -6.77 -9.14
N ARG A 91 1.07 -6.42 -10.00
CA ARG A 91 2.47 -6.16 -9.59
C ARG A 91 2.54 -4.92 -8.71
N THR A 92 1.89 -3.83 -9.10
CA THR A 92 1.81 -2.61 -8.31
C THR A 92 1.22 -2.89 -6.92
N LEU A 93 0.06 -3.57 -6.87
CA LEU A 93 -0.59 -3.92 -5.61
C LEU A 93 0.28 -4.83 -4.73
N ARG A 94 0.98 -5.80 -5.33
CA ARG A 94 1.92 -6.69 -4.62
C ARG A 94 3.06 -5.89 -4.00
N ASP A 95 3.63 -4.95 -4.74
CA ASP A 95 4.76 -4.15 -4.29
C ASP A 95 4.32 -3.16 -3.18
N GLU A 96 3.12 -2.57 -3.28
CA GLU A 96 2.50 -1.79 -2.21
C GLU A 96 2.27 -2.62 -0.94
N CYS A 97 1.75 -3.84 -1.09
CA CYS A 97 1.56 -4.77 0.02
C CYS A 97 2.88 -5.16 0.69
N ALA A 98 3.96 -5.33 -0.08
CA ALA A 98 5.29 -5.57 0.48
C ALA A 98 5.79 -4.38 1.30
N ALA A 99 5.66 -3.17 0.76
CA ALA A 99 6.05 -1.94 1.46
C ALA A 99 5.22 -1.71 2.74
N LEU A 100 3.91 -2.02 2.72
CA LEU A 100 3.05 -1.92 3.90
C LEU A 100 3.45 -2.92 4.98
N LYS A 101 3.77 -4.17 4.62
CA LYS A 101 4.24 -5.19 5.58
C LYS A 101 5.53 -4.75 6.28
N GLU A 102 6.46 -4.16 5.54
CA GLU A 102 7.70 -3.62 6.12
C GLU A 102 7.42 -2.47 7.10
N LYS A 103 6.54 -1.54 6.72
CA LYS A 103 6.11 -0.44 7.62
C LYS A 103 5.48 -0.97 8.91
N VAL A 104 4.58 -1.96 8.81
CA VAL A 104 3.94 -2.59 9.97
C VAL A 104 4.99 -3.23 10.87
N ALA A 105 5.92 -4.01 10.34
CA ALA A 105 6.98 -4.65 11.12
C ALA A 105 7.87 -3.61 11.85
N SER A 106 8.21 -2.51 11.17
CA SER A 106 8.96 -1.39 11.77
C SER A 106 8.19 -0.69 12.90
N GLN A 107 6.89 -0.46 12.70
CA GLN A 107 6.02 0.14 13.71
C GLN A 107 5.84 -0.79 14.92
N GLU A 108 5.63 -2.09 14.71
CA GLU A 108 5.53 -3.08 15.79
C GLU A 108 6.82 -3.14 16.62
N LYS A 109 7.99 -3.15 15.96
CA LYS A 109 9.29 -3.09 16.65
C LYS A 109 9.44 -1.81 17.49
N THR A 110 8.99 -0.68 16.95
CA THR A 110 9.01 0.60 17.65
C THR A 110 8.08 0.57 18.87
N ILE A 111 6.85 0.08 18.71
CA ILE A 111 5.87 -0.05 19.80
C ILE A 111 6.40 -0.99 20.89
N ALA A 112 6.96 -2.14 20.52
CA ALA A 112 7.57 -3.07 21.47
C ALA A 112 8.72 -2.40 22.24
N GLY A 113 9.57 -1.64 21.54
CA GLY A 113 10.64 -0.85 22.15
C GLY A 113 10.11 0.20 23.14
N LEU A 114 9.07 0.94 22.77
CA LEU A 114 8.44 1.95 23.63
C LEU A 114 7.76 1.32 24.86
N LYS A 115 7.04 0.21 24.69
CA LYS A 115 6.45 -0.55 25.80
C LYS A 115 7.52 -1.03 26.78
N ARG A 116 8.64 -1.57 26.28
CA ARG A 116 9.78 -1.98 27.11
C ARG A 116 10.40 -0.81 27.87
N ARG A 117 10.57 0.36 27.22
CA ARG A 117 11.08 1.58 27.88
C ARG A 117 10.12 2.09 28.94
N ARG A 118 8.81 2.06 28.69
CA ARG A 118 7.78 2.43 29.66
C ARG A 118 7.76 1.49 30.85
N GLY A 119 7.84 0.17 30.62
CA GLY A 119 7.96 -0.83 31.69
C GLY A 119 9.23 -0.67 32.52
N ARG A 120 10.37 -0.30 31.91
CA ARG A 120 11.60 0.04 32.65
C ARG A 120 11.49 1.33 33.45
N LYS A 121 10.81 2.36 32.93
CA LYS A 121 10.58 3.63 33.66
C LYS A 121 9.56 3.48 34.79
N ALA A 122 8.71 2.45 34.76
CA ALA A 122 7.81 2.10 35.84
C ALA A 122 8.50 1.34 37.00
N GLY A 123 9.83 1.20 36.97
CA GLY A 123 10.62 0.52 38.01
C GLY A 123 10.76 1.26 39.34
N ALA A 124 10.18 2.46 39.46
CA ALA A 124 9.85 3.05 40.75
C ALA A 124 8.35 3.34 40.72
N SER A 125 7.59 2.64 41.56
CA SER A 125 6.19 3.03 41.75
C SER A 125 6.13 4.47 42.28
N PRO A 126 5.07 5.23 41.97
CA PRO A 126 4.87 6.55 42.57
C PRO A 126 4.93 6.50 44.10
N GLU A 127 4.47 5.40 44.70
CA GLU A 127 4.53 5.14 46.15
C GLU A 127 5.96 4.96 46.65
N GLU A 128 6.80 4.14 46.00
CA GLU A 128 8.22 4.01 46.37
C GLU A 128 8.97 5.34 46.24
N THR A 129 8.62 6.16 45.25
CA THR A 129 9.24 7.47 45.06
C THR A 129 8.85 8.44 46.18
N VAL A 130 7.59 8.42 46.62
CA VAL A 130 7.10 9.22 47.75
C VAL A 130 7.73 8.77 49.06
N GLU A 131 7.90 7.46 49.25
CA GLU A 131 8.47 6.93 50.48
C GLU A 131 9.97 7.20 50.59
N GLN A 132 10.71 7.10 49.48
CA GLN A 132 12.10 7.56 49.41
C GLN A 132 12.23 9.06 49.70
N LEU A 133 11.31 9.89 49.19
CA LEU A 133 11.29 11.33 49.48
C LEU A 133 11.04 11.61 50.97
N ARG A 134 10.10 10.90 51.60
CA ARG A 134 9.82 11.00 53.04
C ARG A 134 11.03 10.65 53.87
N GLU A 135 11.74 9.58 53.54
CA GLU A 135 12.97 9.18 54.24
C GLU A 135 14.07 10.24 54.11
N VAL A 136 14.23 10.87 52.94
CA VAL A 136 15.19 11.97 52.75
C VAL A 136 14.81 13.18 53.62
N ILE A 137 13.54 13.57 53.64
CA ILE A 137 13.06 14.69 54.46
C ILE A 137 13.25 14.40 55.95
N ARG A 138 12.97 13.16 56.39
CA ARG A 138 13.19 12.75 57.78
C ARG A 138 14.65 12.88 58.19
N LYS A 139 15.57 12.36 57.37
CA LYS A 139 17.01 12.46 57.63
C LYS A 139 17.50 13.90 57.67
N GLN A 140 17.05 14.75 56.74
CA GLN A 140 17.40 16.16 56.74
C GLN A 140 16.92 16.89 57.99
N ASN A 141 15.71 16.57 58.46
CA ASN A 141 15.17 17.14 59.69
C ASN A 141 15.93 16.66 60.92
N GLU A 142 16.33 15.39 60.97
CA GLU A 142 17.17 14.83 62.04
C GLU A 142 18.55 15.50 62.09
N GLU A 143 19.21 15.67 60.94
CA GLU A 143 20.50 16.38 60.86
C GLU A 143 20.36 17.85 61.24
N PHE A 144 19.30 18.53 60.79
CA PHE A 144 19.03 19.91 61.18
C PHE A 144 18.80 20.06 62.69
N GLN A 145 18.01 19.16 63.30
CA GLN A 145 17.82 19.16 64.75
C GLN A 145 19.10 18.86 65.51
N SER A 146 19.95 17.97 64.99
CA SER A 146 21.27 17.70 65.57
C SER A 146 22.14 18.95 65.53
N LEU A 147 22.21 19.64 64.39
CA LEU A 147 22.97 20.88 64.23
C LEU A 147 22.47 21.97 65.18
N MET A 148 21.15 22.13 65.31
CA MET A 148 20.56 23.11 66.22
C MET A 148 20.84 22.79 67.69
N LYS A 149 20.84 21.51 68.09
CA LYS A 149 21.26 21.10 69.44
C LYS A 149 22.73 21.40 69.68
N THR A 150 23.60 21.02 68.75
CA THR A 150 25.03 21.33 68.86
C THR A 150 25.30 22.83 68.93
N ALA A 151 24.55 23.64 68.18
CA ALA A 151 24.61 25.09 68.28
C ALA A 151 24.11 25.60 69.64
N SER A 152 22.99 25.10 70.14
CA SER A 152 22.46 25.45 71.46
C SER A 152 23.45 25.12 72.58
N ASP A 153 24.04 23.92 72.54
CA ASP A 153 25.03 23.46 73.51
C ASP A 153 26.32 24.32 73.48
N LEU A 154 26.67 24.87 72.31
CA LEU A 154 27.78 25.84 72.15
C LEU A 154 27.44 27.22 72.74
N PHE A 155 26.16 27.63 72.70
CA PHE A 155 25.69 28.91 73.26
C PHE A 155 25.33 28.82 74.75
N GLU A 156 25.09 27.63 75.30
CA GLU A 156 24.79 27.38 76.73
C GLU A 156 26.06 27.08 77.59
N GLY A 157 27.25 27.37 77.08
CA GLY A 157 28.50 27.31 77.87
C GLY A 157 28.44 28.19 79.14
N PRO A 158 29.15 27.82 80.23
CA PRO A 158 28.80 28.16 81.61
C PRO A 158 28.83 29.67 81.90
N PRO A 159 28.01 30.15 82.86
CA PRO A 159 27.98 31.56 83.24
C PRO A 159 29.34 31.97 83.80
N THR A 160 30.02 32.89 83.11
CA THR A 160 31.14 33.64 83.68
C THR A 160 30.63 34.44 84.87
N SER A 161 30.90 33.95 86.09
CA SER A 161 30.89 34.75 87.32
C SER A 161 32.18 35.55 87.44
#